data_AF-A0A1B6JPM0-F1
#
_entry.id   AF-A0A1B6JPM0-F1
#
_cell.length_a   1.000
_cell.length_b   1.000
_cell.length_c   1.000
_cell.angle_alpha   90.00
_cell.angle_beta   90.00
_cell.angle_gamma   90.00
#
_symmetry.space_group_name_H-M   'P 1'
#
loop_
_entity.id
_entity.type
_entity.pdbx_description
1 polymer ?
#
loop_
_entity_poly.entity_id
_entity_poly.type
_entity_poly.pdbx_seq_one_letter_code
_entity_poly.pdbx_strand_id
1 'polypeptide(L)'
;TMSVQGDHLSLQINYWITQQLLQQFNWEIFDHPPYSPDLAPSDFHLFTKLKEFLAGKRFDSDEELKEGVTTYFNRLAAEEYDAGIQKLVTRYDKCLNLLGDYVEK
;
A
#
# COMPACT_ATOMS: atom_id res chain seq x y z
N THR A 1 -17.63 -0.40 8.19
CA THR A 1 -17.26 -1.35 7.14
C THR A 1 -15.77 -1.27 6.93
N MET A 2 -15.09 -2.38 6.63
CA MET A 2 -13.66 -2.33 6.28
C MET A 2 -13.54 -2.17 4.77
N SER A 3 -12.56 -1.39 4.30
CA SER A 3 -12.31 -1.19 2.88
C SER A 3 -10.93 -1.71 2.51
N VAL A 4 -10.79 -2.25 1.28
CA VAL A 4 -9.52 -2.75 0.75
C VAL A 4 -9.17 -2.01 -0.54
N GLN A 5 -7.94 -1.54 -0.62
CA GLN A 5 -7.35 -1.01 -1.84
C GLN A 5 -6.26 -1.99 -2.30
N GLY A 6 -6.26 -2.35 -3.57
CA GLY A 6 -5.26 -3.25 -4.14
C GLY A 6 -5.08 -3.02 -5.64
N ASP A 7 -3.91 -3.36 -6.15
CA ASP A 7 -3.59 -3.20 -7.56
C ASP A 7 -4.30 -4.25 -8.42
N HIS A 8 -4.81 -3.82 -9.58
CA HIS A 8 -5.36 -4.72 -10.58
C HIS A 8 -4.24 -5.45 -11.35
N LEU A 9 -3.82 -6.61 -10.85
CA LEU A 9 -2.95 -7.55 -11.59
C LEU A 9 -3.75 -8.80 -11.99
N SER A 10 -4.01 -8.96 -13.28
CA SER A 10 -5.05 -9.86 -13.80
C SER A 10 -4.53 -11.24 -14.23
N LEU A 11 -4.84 -12.27 -13.43
CA LEU A 11 -5.33 -13.56 -13.95
C LEU A 11 -6.82 -13.63 -13.59
N GLN A 12 -7.71 -13.63 -14.60
CA GLN A 12 -9.15 -13.40 -14.41
C GLN A 12 -9.82 -14.37 -13.42
N ILE A 13 -9.36 -15.63 -13.35
CA ILE A 13 -9.87 -16.64 -12.40
C ILE A 13 -9.58 -16.25 -10.95
N ASN A 14 -8.35 -15.78 -10.66
CA ASN A 14 -7.96 -15.39 -9.30
C ASN A 14 -8.71 -14.13 -8.86
N TYR A 15 -8.90 -13.18 -9.78
CA TYR A 15 -9.63 -11.95 -9.49
C TYR A 15 -11.06 -12.23 -9.00
N TRP A 16 -11.82 -13.08 -9.70
CA TRP A 16 -13.20 -13.38 -9.32
C TRP A 16 -13.31 -14.08 -7.95
N ILE A 17 -12.42 -15.03 -7.66
CA ILE A 17 -12.39 -15.72 -6.35
C ILE A 17 -12.09 -14.73 -5.23
N THR A 18 -11.13 -13.82 -5.43
CA THR A 18 -10.81 -12.77 -4.45
C THR A 18 -12.00 -11.85 -4.19
N GLN A 19 -12.73 -11.42 -5.24
CA GLN A 19 -13.92 -10.57 -5.10
C GLN A 19 -15.03 -11.25 -4.28
N GLN A 20 -15.29 -12.52 -4.55
CA GLN A 20 -16.27 -13.31 -3.77
C GLN A 20 -15.88 -13.41 -2.29
N LEU A 21 -14.60 -13.64 -2.01
CA LEU A 21 -14.11 -13.72 -0.63
C LEU A 21 -14.24 -12.38 0.10
N LEU A 22 -13.89 -11.27 -0.55
CA LEU A 22 -14.05 -9.93 0.02
C LEU A 22 -15.53 -9.61 0.32
N GLN A 23 -16.43 -10.02 -0.57
CA GLN A 23 -17.87 -9.90 -0.34
C GLN A 23 -18.33 -10.72 0.86
N GLN A 24 -17.83 -11.95 1.04
CA GLN A 24 -18.14 -12.79 2.22
C GLN A 24 -17.72 -12.12 3.53
N PHE A 25 -16.61 -11.37 3.52
CA PHE A 25 -16.16 -10.59 4.69
C PHE A 25 -16.86 -9.24 4.84
N ASN A 26 -17.78 -8.87 3.94
CA ASN A 26 -18.40 -7.54 3.87
C ASN A 26 -17.36 -6.41 3.77
N TRP A 27 -16.29 -6.61 2.99
CA TRP A 27 -15.29 -5.58 2.74
C TRP A 27 -15.62 -4.82 1.46
N GLU A 28 -15.60 -3.49 1.56
CA GLU A 28 -15.76 -2.61 0.41
C GLU A 28 -14.46 -2.55 -0.38
N ILE A 29 -14.55 -2.58 -1.70
CA ILE A 29 -13.37 -2.41 -2.55
C ILE A 29 -13.28 -0.95 -2.92
N PHE A 30 -12.13 -0.36 -2.61
CA PHE A 30 -11.84 1.03 -2.93
C PHE A 30 -11.23 1.10 -4.33
N ASP A 31 -11.87 1.84 -5.23
CA ASP A 31 -11.44 1.96 -6.62
C ASP A 31 -10.01 2.51 -6.72
N HIS A 32 -9.14 1.76 -7.38
CA HIS A 32 -7.75 2.13 -7.58
C HIS A 32 -7.42 2.24 -9.08
N PRO A 33 -7.00 3.42 -9.57
CA PRO A 33 -6.65 3.59 -10.97
C PRO A 33 -5.40 2.75 -11.33
N PRO A 34 -5.34 2.21 -12.56
CA PRO A 34 -4.15 1.49 -13.02
C PRO A 34 -2.88 2.34 -12.92
N TYR A 35 -1.75 1.71 -12.60
CA TYR A 35 -0.42 2.35 -12.59
C TYR A 35 -0.30 3.61 -11.72
N SER A 36 -1.02 3.67 -10.60
CA SER A 36 -1.07 4.84 -9.71
C SER A 36 -0.43 4.59 -8.34
N PRO A 37 0.87 4.24 -8.26
CA PRO A 37 1.55 3.99 -6.98
C PRO A 37 1.62 5.25 -6.10
N ASP A 38 1.49 6.43 -6.70
CA ASP A 38 1.34 7.71 -6.00
C ASP A 38 0.01 7.82 -5.25
N LEU A 39 -0.98 6.97 -5.52
CA LEU A 39 -2.25 6.87 -4.79
C LEU A 39 -2.33 5.63 -3.89
N ALA A 40 -1.27 4.83 -3.78
CA ALA A 40 -1.20 3.67 -2.90
C ALA A 40 -0.39 3.99 -1.63
N PRO A 41 -1.00 4.01 -0.42
CA PRO A 41 -0.28 4.29 0.84
C PRO A 41 0.89 3.36 1.11
N SER A 42 0.80 2.11 0.66
CA SER A 42 1.91 1.14 0.66
C SER A 42 3.13 1.71 -0.05
N ASP A 43 2.96 2.24 -1.25
CA ASP A 43 4.05 2.64 -2.13
C ASP A 43 4.60 4.02 -1.82
N PHE A 44 3.73 5.03 -1.69
CA PHE A 44 4.20 6.40 -1.47
C PHE A 44 4.66 6.65 -0.02
N HIS A 45 4.23 5.84 0.95
CA HIS A 45 4.55 6.06 2.37
C HIS A 45 5.32 4.89 2.99
N LEU A 46 4.68 3.73 3.15
CA LEU A 46 5.21 2.64 3.96
C LEU A 46 6.50 2.05 3.38
N PHE A 47 6.49 1.70 2.10
CA PHE A 47 7.64 1.14 1.39
C PHE A 47 8.75 2.14 1.15
N THR A 48 8.45 3.44 1.11
CA THR A 48 9.49 4.47 1.06
C THR A 48 10.35 4.39 2.33
N LYS A 49 9.73 4.32 3.51
CA LYS A 49 10.45 4.18 4.78
C LYS A 49 11.13 2.80 4.91
N LEU A 50 10.47 1.73 4.47
CA LEU A 50 11.09 0.41 4.47
C LEU A 50 12.35 0.37 3.60
N LYS A 51 12.32 1.00 2.42
CA LYS A 51 13.50 1.12 1.55
C LYS A 51 14.65 1.86 2.23
N GLU A 52 14.36 2.93 2.97
CA GLU A 52 15.37 3.64 3.79
C GLU A 52 15.97 2.72 4.86
N PHE A 53 15.14 1.93 5.55
CA PHE A 53 15.61 0.95 6.53
C PHE A 53 16.49 -0.15 5.91
N LEU A 54 16.12 -0.62 4.72
CA LEU A 54 16.84 -1.68 4.00
C LEU A 54 18.10 -1.18 3.29
N ALA A 55 18.21 0.13 3.06
CA ALA A 55 19.31 0.71 2.30
C ALA A 55 20.68 0.36 2.92
N GLY A 56 21.55 -0.23 2.11
CA GLY A 56 22.91 -0.60 2.50
C GLY A 56 23.02 -1.83 3.41
N LYS A 57 21.89 -2.46 3.79
CA LYS A 57 21.91 -3.70 4.57
C LYS A 57 22.11 -4.92 3.68
N ARG A 58 22.88 -5.88 4.18
CA ARG A 58 22.96 -7.23 3.65
C ARG A 58 22.43 -8.18 4.71
N PHE A 59 21.67 -9.16 4.26
CA PHE A 59 21.15 -10.25 5.08
C PHE A 59 21.74 -11.54 4.52
N ASP A 60 22.11 -12.45 5.41
CA ASP A 60 22.73 -13.72 5.05
C ASP A 60 21.70 -14.79 4.71
N SER A 61 20.42 -14.59 5.08
CA SER A 61 19.31 -15.48 4.74
C SER A 61 17.96 -14.76 4.63
N ASP A 62 16.98 -15.46 4.03
CA ASP A 62 15.59 -15.01 3.96
C ASP A 62 14.96 -14.94 5.36
N GLU A 63 15.33 -15.82 6.28
CA GLU A 63 14.86 -15.82 7.67
C GLU A 63 15.31 -14.55 8.38
N GLU A 64 16.57 -14.16 8.22
CA GLU A 64 17.11 -12.94 8.81
C GLU A 64 16.42 -11.70 8.23
N LEU A 65 16.19 -11.66 6.91
CA LEU A 65 15.43 -10.58 6.27
C LEU A 65 14.00 -10.49 6.83
N LYS A 66 13.28 -11.62 6.93
CA LYS A 66 11.92 -11.67 7.46
C LYS A 66 11.85 -11.18 8.90
N GLU A 67 12.79 -11.61 9.75
CA GLU A 67 12.87 -11.17 11.14
C GLU A 67 13.18 -9.66 11.22
N GLY A 68 14.12 -9.18 10.41
CA GLY A 68 14.50 -7.77 10.35
C GLY A 68 13.34 -6.86 9.93
N VAL A 69 12.61 -7.23 8.88
CA VAL A 69 11.43 -6.48 8.38
C VAL A 69 10.28 -6.54 9.40
N THR A 70 10.03 -7.71 10.01
CA THR A 70 8.99 -7.87 11.04
C THR A 70 9.29 -6.98 12.25
N THR A 71 10.53 -7.01 12.72
CA THR A 71 10.99 -6.17 13.84
C THR A 71 10.87 -4.69 13.52
N TYR A 72 11.19 -4.29 12.29
CA TYR A 72 11.03 -2.92 11.84
C TYR A 72 9.57 -2.45 11.93
N PHE A 73 8.63 -3.22 11.37
CA PHE A 73 7.21 -2.84 11.39
C PHE A 73 6.60 -2.87 12.81
N ASN A 74 7.03 -3.80 13.67
CA ASN A 74 6.58 -3.86 15.06
C ASN A 74 7.05 -2.67 15.90
N ARG A 75 8.13 -2.00 15.48
CA ARG A 75 8.65 -0.79 16.15
C ARG A 75 8.06 0.50 15.58
N LEU A 76 7.40 0.43 14.43
CA LEU A 76 6.83 1.60 13.79
C LEU A 76 5.64 2.11 14.62
N ALA A 77 5.61 3.42 14.90
CA ALA A 77 4.57 4.02 15.69
C ALA A 77 3.22 3.97 14.94
N ALA A 78 2.11 3.87 15.69
CA ALA A 78 0.77 3.80 15.08
C ALA A 78 0.47 5.05 14.23
N GLU A 79 0.99 6.19 14.65
CA GLU A 79 0.90 7.49 14.00
C GLU A 79 1.53 7.50 12.60
N GLU A 80 2.53 6.65 12.33
CA GLU A 80 3.11 6.55 10.99
C GLU A 80 2.15 5.87 10.02
N TYR A 81 1.44 4.84 10.47
CA TYR A 81 0.40 4.21 9.65
C TYR A 81 -0.76 5.18 9.41
N ASP A 82 -1.23 5.88 10.45
CA ASP A 82 -2.30 6.87 10.32
C ASP A 82 -1.87 8.01 9.37
N ALA A 83 -0.66 8.56 9.53
CA ALA A 83 -0.15 9.60 8.65
C ALA A 83 -0.12 9.19 7.17
N GLY A 84 0.21 7.93 6.87
CA GLY A 84 0.15 7.39 5.51
C GLY A 84 -1.27 7.36 4.95
N ILE A 85 -2.24 6.93 5.76
CA ILE A 85 -3.66 6.87 5.38
C ILE A 85 -4.27 8.27 5.23
N GLN A 86 -4.01 9.20 6.16
CA GLN A 86 -4.52 10.57 6.10
C GLN A 86 -4.00 11.33 4.86
N LYS A 87 -2.77 11.04 4.43
CA LYS A 87 -2.19 11.63 3.19
C LYS A 87 -2.94 11.23 1.93
N LEU A 88 -3.71 10.14 1.94
CA LEU A 88 -4.49 9.68 0.80
C LEU A 88 -5.49 10.76 0.35
N VAL A 89 -6.18 11.41 1.31
CA VAL A 89 -7.16 12.47 1.03
C VAL A 89 -6.52 13.61 0.24
N THR A 90 -5.37 14.10 0.70
CA THR A 90 -4.65 15.20 0.03
C THR A 90 -4.12 14.78 -1.35
N ARG A 91 -3.70 13.52 -1.51
CA ARG A 91 -3.19 13.03 -2.80
C ARG A 91 -4.29 12.87 -3.84
N TYR A 92 -5.46 12.35 -3.46
CA TYR A 92 -6.60 12.29 -4.36
C TYR A 92 -7.07 13.69 -4.78
N ASP A 93 -7.10 14.66 -3.85
CA ASP A 93 -7.42 16.06 -4.20
C ASP A 93 -6.43 16.63 -5.23
N LYS A 94 -5.13 16.41 -5.03
CA LYS A 94 -4.10 16.81 -6.01
C LYS A 94 -4.29 16.12 -7.36
N CYS A 95 -4.52 14.82 -7.38
CA CYS A 95 -4.75 14.05 -8.62
C CYS A 95 -5.94 14.63 -9.40
N LEU A 96 -7.05 14.95 -8.71
CA LEU A 96 -8.22 15.58 -9.31
C LEU A 96 -7.90 16.97 -9.90
N ASN A 97 -7.17 17.80 -9.14
CA ASN A 97 -6.75 19.13 -9.59
C ASN A 97 -5.76 19.09 -10.76
N LEU A 98 -5.02 17.99 -10.91
CA LEU A 98 -4.12 17.71 -12.02
C LEU A 98 -4.80 16.96 -13.18
N LEU A 99 -6.14 16.86 -13.17
CA LEU A 99 -6.92 16.16 -14.20
C LEU A 99 -6.50 14.69 -14.41
N GLY A 100 -6.07 14.03 -13.34
CA GLY A 100 -5.64 12.64 -13.35
C GLY A 100 -4.15 12.42 -13.64
N ASP A 101 -3.34 13.48 -13.74
CA ASP A 101 -1.88 13.36 -13.85
C ASP A 101 -1.23 12.98 -12.50
N TYR A 102 0.03 12.53 -12.56
CA TYR A 102 0.79 12.04 -11.42
C TYR A 102 0.98 13.09 -10.33
N VAL A 103 0.83 12.65 -9.08
CA VAL A 103 1.09 13.48 -7.91
C VAL A 103 2.55 13.36 -7.49
N GLU A 104 3.28 14.48 -7.55
CA GLU A 104 4.66 14.56 -7.07
C GLU A 104 4.78 14.20 -5.58
N LYS A 105 5.97 13.71 -5.20
CA LYS A 105 6.26 13.23 -3.84
C LYS A 105 6.32 14.33 -2.80
#